data_AF-A0A1M6AWF2-F1
#
_entry.id   AF-A0A1M6AWF2-F1
#
_cell.length_a   1.000
_cell.length_b   1.000
_cell.length_c   1.000
_cell.angle_alpha   90.00
_cell.angle_beta   90.00
_cell.angle_gamma   90.00
#
_symmetry.space_group_name_H-M   'P 1'
#
loop_
_entity.id
_entity.type
_entity.pdbx_description
1 polymer ?
#
loop_
_entity_poly.entity_id
_entity_poly.type
_entity_poly.pdbx_seq_one_letter_code
_entity_poly.pdbx_strand_id
1 'polypeptide(L)'
;MILPKLSAAILSMSLLGSAYAASRLERDISLDQWVLMCGAANGAADAAGATEEDRHKHRKTARSHLMRYAAEHGYALSEFDALFELGMLEGRKLVAARSARGGAKFQALMHGFHSDKSIQYGDVEKALDTT
;
A
#
# COMPACT_ATOMS: atom_id res chain seq x y z
N MET A 1 20.39 -0.90 7.61
CA MET A 1 19.97 -2.20 7.07
C MET A 1 18.47 -2.38 7.33
N ILE A 2 17.61 -2.01 6.37
CA ILE A 2 16.12 -1.94 6.52
C ILE A 2 15.42 -3.10 5.78
N LEU A 3 16.18 -3.94 5.07
CA LEU A 3 15.69 -4.90 4.08
C LEU A 3 14.76 -6.04 4.56
N PRO A 4 14.91 -6.66 5.75
CA PRO A 4 14.12 -7.85 6.07
C PRO A 4 12.65 -7.54 6.44
N LYS A 5 12.38 -6.41 7.12
CA LYS A 5 11.01 -6.03 7.52
C LYS A 5 10.18 -5.51 6.34
N LEU A 6 10.81 -4.79 5.41
CA LEU A 6 10.19 -4.32 4.17
C LEU A 6 9.62 -5.46 3.32
N SER A 7 10.32 -6.60 3.29
CA SER A 7 9.93 -7.75 2.48
C SER A 7 8.62 -8.38 2.97
N ALA A 8 8.39 -8.41 4.29
CA ALA A 8 7.26 -9.13 4.88
C ALA A 8 5.96 -8.29 4.89
N ALA A 9 6.04 -6.96 5.07
CA ALA A 9 4.89 -6.06 4.93
C ALA A 9 4.42 -5.95 3.46
N ILE A 10 5.37 -5.84 2.51
CA ILE A 10 5.07 -5.89 1.07
C ILE A 10 4.54 -7.28 0.67
N LEU A 11 5.07 -8.36 1.25
CA LEU A 11 4.55 -9.72 1.06
C LEU A 11 3.13 -9.88 1.59
N SER A 12 2.81 -9.30 2.75
CA SER A 12 1.50 -9.35 3.38
C SER A 12 0.44 -8.61 2.56
N MET A 13 0.76 -7.39 2.09
CA MET A 13 -0.07 -6.67 1.13
C MET A 13 -0.23 -7.45 -0.18
N SER A 14 0.81 -8.13 -0.66
CA SER A 14 0.73 -8.92 -1.90
C SER A 14 -0.24 -10.12 -1.84
N LEU A 15 -0.71 -10.50 -0.65
CA LEU A 15 -1.76 -11.51 -0.46
C LEU A 15 -3.17 -10.90 -0.45
N LEU A 16 -3.29 -9.65 0.01
CA LEU A 16 -4.58 -9.01 0.30
C LEU A 16 -4.93 -7.86 -0.64
N GLY A 17 -3.99 -7.35 -1.43
CA GLY A 17 -4.17 -6.20 -2.32
C GLY A 17 -4.33 -4.86 -1.63
N SER A 18 -4.28 -4.84 -0.30
CA SER A 18 -4.53 -3.66 0.53
C SER A 18 -3.31 -3.41 1.41
N ALA A 19 -2.83 -2.17 1.40
CA ALA A 19 -1.84 -1.71 2.34
C ALA A 19 -2.42 -1.81 3.76
N TYR A 20 -3.60 -1.24 4.01
CA TYR A 20 -4.19 -1.11 5.35
C TYR A 20 -4.65 -2.44 5.96
N ALA A 21 -4.97 -3.44 5.14
CA ALA A 21 -5.26 -4.78 5.65
C ALA A 21 -4.02 -5.48 6.23
N ALA A 22 -2.81 -5.03 5.89
CA ALA A 22 -1.57 -5.62 6.37
C ALA A 22 -1.24 -5.28 7.84
N SER A 23 -1.86 -4.23 8.43
CA SER A 23 -1.74 -3.99 9.90
C SER A 23 -2.25 -5.16 10.74
N ARG A 24 -3.08 -6.02 10.15
CA ARG A 24 -3.58 -7.24 10.81
C ARG A 24 -2.52 -8.34 10.88
N LEU A 25 -1.43 -8.22 10.11
CA LEU A 25 -0.41 -9.25 9.93
C LEU A 25 0.95 -8.83 10.53
N GLU A 26 1.26 -7.53 10.53
CA GLU A 26 2.48 -6.99 11.13
C GLU A 26 2.18 -5.82 12.07
N ARG A 27 2.88 -5.80 13.21
CA ARG A 27 2.93 -4.67 14.14
C ARG A 27 4.18 -3.82 13.85
N ASP A 28 4.22 -2.60 14.36
CA ASP A 28 5.35 -1.66 14.22
C ASP A 28 5.68 -1.23 12.77
N ILE A 29 4.67 -1.00 11.92
CA ILE A 29 4.85 -0.45 10.57
C ILE A 29 5.04 1.08 10.68
N SER A 30 6.20 1.60 10.28
CA SER A 30 6.44 3.05 10.26
C SER A 30 5.60 3.76 9.19
N LEU A 31 5.41 5.07 9.34
CA LEU A 31 4.66 5.86 8.37
C LEU A 31 5.28 5.82 6.96
N ASP A 32 6.60 5.78 6.85
CA ASP A 32 7.29 5.61 5.57
C ASP A 32 7.03 4.23 4.94
N GLN A 33 6.95 3.19 5.75
CA GLN A 33 6.59 1.85 5.29
C GLN A 33 5.13 1.81 4.81
N TRP A 34 4.22 2.54 5.47
CA TRP A 34 2.84 2.71 5.00
C TRP A 34 2.76 3.35 3.62
N VAL A 35 3.59 4.38 3.36
CA VAL A 35 3.67 4.99 2.02
C VAL A 35 4.19 3.99 0.99
N LEU A 36 5.25 3.26 1.30
CA LEU A 36 5.82 2.23 0.41
C LEU A 36 4.79 1.15 0.09
N MET A 37 4.04 0.67 1.07
CA MET A 37 2.99 -0.32 0.88
C MET A 37 1.84 0.20 0.04
N CYS A 38 1.39 1.44 0.25
CA CYS A 38 0.40 2.08 -0.62
C CYS A 38 0.90 2.18 -2.06
N GLY A 39 2.17 2.53 -2.25
CA GLY A 39 2.81 2.52 -3.57
C GLY A 39 2.81 1.13 -4.18
N ALA A 40 3.19 0.10 -3.42
CA ALA A 40 3.24 -1.28 -3.87
C ALA A 40 1.84 -1.82 -4.25
N ALA A 41 0.78 -1.46 -3.52
CA ALA A 41 -0.59 -1.83 -3.86
C ALA A 41 -0.98 -1.21 -5.21
N ASN A 42 -0.62 0.07 -5.40
CA ASN A 42 -0.87 0.79 -6.64
C ASN A 42 -0.13 0.20 -7.85
N GLY A 43 1.17 -0.08 -7.71
CA GLY A 43 1.97 -0.69 -8.77
C GLY A 43 1.56 -2.14 -9.07
N ALA A 44 1.13 -2.88 -8.06
CA ALA A 44 0.58 -4.22 -8.25
C ALA A 44 -0.76 -4.17 -9.00
N ALA A 45 -1.63 -3.19 -8.67
CA ALA A 45 -2.88 -2.95 -9.37
C ALA A 45 -2.66 -2.46 -10.83
N ASP A 46 -1.63 -1.65 -11.07
CA ASP A 46 -1.19 -1.24 -12.41
C ASP A 46 -0.82 -2.45 -13.27
N ALA A 47 0.07 -3.31 -12.77
CA ALA A 47 0.40 -4.58 -13.42
C ALA A 47 -0.81 -5.51 -13.58
N ALA A 48 -1.85 -5.29 -12.78
CA ALA A 48 -3.11 -6.02 -12.83
C ALA A 48 -4.19 -5.42 -13.74
N GLY A 49 -3.90 -4.31 -14.43
CA GLY A 49 -4.82 -3.68 -15.38
C GLY A 49 -5.76 -2.65 -14.76
N ALA A 50 -5.48 -2.15 -13.55
CA ALA A 50 -6.20 -1.02 -12.99
C ALA A 50 -6.08 0.22 -13.89
N THR A 51 -7.17 0.98 -14.03
CA THR A 51 -7.18 2.20 -14.85
C THR A 51 -6.30 3.29 -14.25
N GLU A 52 -5.81 4.21 -15.08
CA GLU A 52 -5.03 5.35 -14.63
C GLU A 52 -5.82 6.22 -13.62
N GLU A 53 -7.11 6.43 -13.86
CA GLU A 53 -8.01 7.16 -12.96
C GLU A 53 -8.06 6.51 -11.58
N ASP A 54 -8.23 5.19 -11.51
CA ASP A 54 -8.28 4.46 -10.26
C ASP A 54 -6.96 4.54 -9.49
N ARG A 55 -5.83 4.43 -10.19
CA ARG A 55 -4.49 4.56 -9.59
C ARG A 55 -4.25 5.98 -9.08
N HIS A 56 -4.66 6.99 -9.83
CA HIS A 56 -4.57 8.38 -9.42
C HIS A 56 -5.42 8.63 -8.16
N LYS A 57 -6.65 8.12 -8.14
CA LYS A 57 -7.54 8.19 -6.98
C LYS A 57 -6.90 7.53 -5.75
N HIS A 58 -6.37 6.32 -5.90
CA HIS A 58 -5.68 5.61 -4.83
C HIS A 58 -4.51 6.42 -4.26
N ARG A 59 -3.63 6.95 -5.11
CA ARG A 59 -2.51 7.80 -4.68
C ARG A 59 -2.98 9.04 -3.93
N LYS A 60 -4.02 9.72 -4.44
CA LYS A 60 -4.60 10.90 -3.79
C LYS A 60 -5.18 10.58 -2.41
N THR A 61 -5.91 9.47 -2.29
CA THR A 61 -6.47 8.98 -1.02
C THR A 61 -5.36 8.68 -0.02
N ALA A 62 -4.36 7.89 -0.41
CA ALA A 62 -3.22 7.56 0.44
C ALA A 62 -2.45 8.82 0.89
N ARG A 63 -2.18 9.75 -0.03
CA ARG A 63 -1.50 11.02 0.29
C ARG A 63 -2.28 11.84 1.29
N SER A 64 -3.58 12.03 1.04
CA SER A 64 -4.45 12.82 1.92
C SER A 64 -4.48 12.24 3.33
N HIS A 65 -4.67 10.94 3.46
CA HIS A 65 -4.85 10.29 4.76
C HIS A 65 -3.53 10.19 5.54
N LEU A 66 -2.44 9.76 4.89
CA LEU A 66 -1.15 9.62 5.57
C LEU A 66 -0.57 10.97 5.97
N MET A 67 -0.75 12.03 5.15
CA MET A 67 -0.35 13.39 5.53
C MET A 67 -1.17 13.95 6.68
N ARG A 68 -2.49 13.68 6.69
CA ARG A 68 -3.37 14.07 7.79
C ARG A 68 -2.94 13.39 9.09
N TYR A 69 -2.73 12.07 9.05
CA TYR A 69 -2.26 11.31 10.20
C TYR A 69 -0.92 11.84 10.72
N ALA A 70 0.03 12.12 9.81
CA ALA A 70 1.32 12.69 10.16
C ALA A 70 1.16 14.00 10.94
N ALA A 71 0.34 14.91 10.42
CA ALA A 71 0.10 16.22 11.04
C ALA A 71 -0.58 16.09 12.42
N GLU A 72 -1.58 15.21 12.56
CA GLU A 72 -2.31 15.00 13.82
C GLU A 72 -1.41 14.41 14.92
N HIS A 73 -0.40 13.61 14.55
CA HIS A 73 0.48 12.92 15.49
C HIS A 73 1.90 13.53 15.59
N GLY A 74 2.13 14.68 14.95
CA GLY A 74 3.42 15.39 15.01
C GLY A 74 4.56 14.70 14.24
N TYR A 75 4.24 13.83 13.28
CA TYR A 75 5.20 13.23 12.36
C TYR A 75 5.43 14.10 11.12
N ALA A 76 6.61 13.98 10.53
CA ALA A 76 6.93 14.56 9.23
C ALA A 76 6.89 13.47 8.14
N LEU A 77 6.23 13.76 7.01
CA LEU A 77 6.15 12.85 5.86
C LEU A 77 6.67 13.53 4.59
N SER A 78 7.95 13.93 4.60
CA SER A 78 8.56 14.70 3.51
C SER A 78 8.84 13.89 2.25
N GLU A 79 8.94 12.56 2.36
CA GLU A 79 9.39 11.68 1.26
C GLU A 79 8.24 10.92 0.58
N PHE A 80 6.98 11.36 0.77
CA PHE A 80 5.82 10.63 0.28
C PHE A 80 5.94 10.22 -1.19
N ASP A 81 6.23 11.17 -2.08
CA ASP A 81 6.24 10.88 -3.52
C ASP A 81 7.38 9.91 -3.90
N ALA A 82 8.56 10.05 -3.31
CA ALA A 82 9.70 9.17 -3.57
C ALA A 82 9.44 7.74 -3.07
N LEU A 83 8.92 7.61 -1.85
CA LEU A 83 8.57 6.32 -1.25
C LEU A 83 7.41 5.65 -2.00
N PHE A 84 6.40 6.41 -2.41
CA PHE A 84 5.26 5.87 -3.14
C PHE A 84 5.70 5.31 -4.51
N GLU A 85 6.53 6.04 -5.26
CA GLU A 85 7.07 5.58 -6.54
C GLU A 85 7.97 4.34 -6.38
N LEU A 86 8.81 4.31 -5.35
CA LEU A 86 9.61 3.13 -5.01
C LEU A 86 8.69 1.92 -4.75
N GLY A 87 7.65 2.12 -3.94
CA GLY A 87 6.63 1.12 -3.71
C GLY A 87 5.99 0.62 -5.00
N MET A 88 5.58 1.52 -5.89
CA MET A 88 4.98 1.16 -7.19
C MET A 88 5.88 0.26 -8.04
N LEU A 89 7.18 0.57 -8.09
CA LEU A 89 8.16 -0.27 -8.80
C LEU A 89 8.24 -1.67 -8.19
N GLU A 90 8.29 -1.78 -6.87
CA GLU A 90 8.32 -3.07 -6.18
C GLU A 90 7.02 -3.86 -6.38
N GLY A 91 5.85 -3.22 -6.28
CA GLY A 91 4.55 -3.85 -6.52
C GLY A 91 4.42 -4.45 -7.92
N ARG A 92 4.87 -3.72 -8.95
CA ARG A 92 4.90 -4.22 -10.34
C ARG A 92 5.80 -5.44 -10.48
N LYS A 93 7.02 -5.39 -9.94
CA LYS A 93 7.97 -6.53 -9.96
C LYS A 93 7.37 -7.76 -9.28
N LEU A 94 6.66 -7.55 -8.17
CA LEU A 94 6.04 -8.61 -7.38
C LEU A 94 4.96 -9.35 -8.17
N VAL A 95 4.13 -8.62 -8.92
CA VAL A 95 3.16 -9.21 -9.85
C VAL A 95 3.87 -9.93 -10.98
N ALA A 96 4.83 -9.29 -11.66
CA ALA A 96 5.58 -9.90 -12.77
C ALA A 96 6.27 -11.22 -12.37
N ALA A 97 6.86 -11.28 -11.18
CA ALA A 97 7.49 -12.49 -10.64
C ALA A 97 6.47 -13.60 -10.28
N ARG A 98 5.19 -13.26 -10.13
CA ARG A 98 4.12 -14.18 -9.72
C ARG A 98 3.11 -14.51 -10.81
N SER A 99 3.09 -13.80 -11.94
CA SER A 99 2.20 -14.05 -13.08
C SER A 99 2.30 -15.47 -13.66
N ALA A 100 3.33 -16.25 -13.31
CA ALA A 100 3.39 -17.68 -13.58
C ALA A 100 2.38 -18.54 -12.75
N ARG A 101 1.68 -17.96 -11.76
CA ARG A 101 0.86 -18.71 -10.78
C ARG A 101 -0.49 -18.05 -10.43
N GLY A 102 -1.46 -18.14 -11.35
CA GLY A 102 -2.91 -18.28 -11.06
C GLY A 102 -3.76 -17.00 -10.87
N GLY A 103 -4.92 -16.94 -11.55
CA GLY A 103 -5.83 -15.77 -11.59
C GLY A 103 -6.65 -15.46 -10.33
N ALA A 104 -6.83 -16.39 -9.39
CA ALA A 104 -7.59 -16.13 -8.15
C ALA A 104 -6.89 -15.13 -7.21
N LYS A 105 -5.55 -15.13 -7.18
CA LYS A 105 -4.77 -14.16 -6.38
C LYS A 105 -4.85 -12.74 -6.93
N PHE A 106 -5.14 -12.61 -8.22
CA PHE A 106 -5.33 -11.34 -8.90
C PHE A 106 -6.64 -10.65 -8.52
N GLN A 107 -7.71 -11.43 -8.32
CA GLN A 107 -9.00 -10.92 -7.87
C GLN A 107 -8.93 -10.38 -6.44
N ALA A 108 -8.26 -11.10 -5.53
CA ALA A 108 -8.04 -10.62 -4.17
C ALA A 108 -7.22 -9.32 -4.14
N LEU A 109 -6.19 -9.23 -4.99
CA LEU A 109 -5.38 -8.04 -5.16
C LEU A 109 -6.22 -6.83 -5.59
N MET A 110 -7.03 -6.99 -6.64
CA MET A 110 -7.88 -5.91 -7.14
C MET A 110 -8.99 -5.51 -6.16
N HIS A 111 -9.52 -6.47 -5.40
CA HIS A 111 -10.48 -6.18 -4.33
C HIS A 111 -9.87 -5.29 -3.24
N GLY A 112 -8.68 -5.63 -2.75
CA GLY A 112 -7.96 -4.80 -1.77
C GLY A 112 -7.65 -3.41 -2.28
N PHE A 113 -7.19 -3.30 -3.54
CA PHE A 113 -6.91 -2.00 -4.16
C PHE A 113 -8.17 -1.13 -4.28
N HIS A 114 -9.31 -1.73 -4.64
CA HIS A 114 -10.59 -1.02 -4.70
C HIS A 114 -11.08 -0.59 -3.31
N SER A 115 -10.78 -1.36 -2.27
CA SER A 115 -11.00 -0.94 -0.88
C SER A 115 -10.13 0.27 -0.55
N ASP A 116 -8.81 0.18 -0.75
CA ASP A 116 -7.86 1.24 -0.41
C ASP A 116 -8.13 2.55 -1.15
N LYS A 117 -8.52 2.51 -2.43
CA LYS A 117 -8.80 3.75 -3.19
C LYS A 117 -10.00 4.54 -2.65
N SER A 118 -10.86 3.88 -1.87
CA SER A 118 -12.11 4.45 -1.31
C SER A 118 -12.16 4.43 0.22
N ILE A 119 -11.08 4.02 0.88
CA ILE A 119 -11.00 3.89 2.34
C ILE A 119 -11.22 5.25 3.02
N GLN A 120 -11.97 5.22 4.12
CA GLN A 120 -12.21 6.40 4.93
C GLN A 120 -11.06 6.65 5.90
N TYR A 121 -10.83 7.91 6.25
CA TYR A 121 -9.72 8.28 7.12
C TYR A 121 -9.75 7.54 8.47
N GLY A 122 -10.92 7.43 9.10
CA GLY A 122 -11.05 6.76 10.41
C GLY A 122 -10.74 5.25 10.37
N ASP A 123 -10.73 4.61 9.21
CA ASP A 123 -10.28 3.22 9.07
C ASP A 123 -8.77 3.15 8.83
N VAL A 124 -8.19 4.15 8.17
CA VAL A 124 -6.73 4.32 8.06
C VAL A 124 -6.12 4.59 9.43
N GLU A 125 -6.68 5.54 10.18
CA GLU A 125 -6.23 5.89 11.53
C GLU A 125 -6.16 4.65 12.43
N LYS A 126 -7.24 3.87 12.51
CA LYS A 126 -7.25 2.58 13.25
C LYS A 126 -6.18 1.60 12.79
N ALA A 127 -5.90 1.54 11.49
CA ALA A 127 -4.90 0.65 10.93
C ALA A 127 -3.47 1.12 11.23
N LEU A 128 -3.27 2.43 11.41
CA LEU A 128 -1.98 3.02 11.77
C LEU A 128 -1.77 2.95 13.29
N ASP A 129 -2.81 3.14 14.09
CA ASP A 129 -2.76 3.08 15.56
C ASP A 129 -2.58 1.65 16.11
N THR A 130 -2.61 0.64 15.25
CA THR A 130 -2.30 -0.74 15.63
C THR A 130 -0.80 -1.03 15.70
N THR A 131 0.05 0.00 15.50
CA THR A 131 1.49 -0.01 15.86
C THR A 131 1.71 -0.04 17.35
#